data_AF-A0A495QKX5-F1
#
_entry.id   AF-A0A495QKX5-F1
#
_cell.length_a   1.000
_cell.length_b   1.000
_cell.length_c   1.000
_cell.angle_alpha   90.00
_cell.angle_beta   90.00
_cell.angle_gamma   90.00
#
_symmetry.space_group_name_H-M   'P 1'
#
loop_
_entity.id
_entity.type
_entity.pdbx_description
1 polymer ?
#
loop_
_entity_poly.entity_id
_entity_poly.type
_entity_poly.pdbx_seq_one_letter_code
_entity_poly.pdbx_strand_id
1 'polypeptide(L)'
;MPTESFSPLPPPAAVVYNVTAVKAKRIAGDNCVVARMIVTNNGLTPLEQGTLTGVPSPFKLVNAKGVTVRSVAKSLYLDGNVLPGHQGTGVISLCAPSMTSGSRVTLHHGKRKWKVGFTKPKPKPKPKLERKPKQKRPAQAPRPTSNANNGGGYPGYTGPRCYAPGGKTWKPC
;
A
#
# COMPACT_ATOMS: atom_id res chain seq x y z
N MET A 1 -11.87 -63.31 -16.76
CA MET A 1 -11.68 -62.04 -17.48
C MET A 1 -11.65 -60.92 -16.46
N PRO A 2 -10.64 -60.04 -16.41
CA PRO A 2 -10.60 -58.96 -15.43
C PRO A 2 -11.68 -57.92 -15.74
N THR A 3 -12.52 -57.63 -14.76
CA THR A 3 -13.52 -56.57 -14.82
C THR A 3 -12.79 -55.24 -14.68
N GLU A 4 -12.58 -54.52 -15.78
CA GLU A 4 -12.07 -53.16 -15.72
C GLU A 4 -13.08 -52.27 -15.00
N SER A 5 -12.74 -51.88 -13.77
CA SER A 5 -13.51 -50.91 -13.00
C SER A 5 -13.31 -49.53 -13.61
N PHE A 6 -14.21 -49.13 -14.51
CA PHE A 6 -14.28 -47.77 -15.00
C PHE A 6 -14.69 -46.85 -13.84
N SER A 7 -13.70 -46.18 -13.24
CA SER A 7 -13.98 -45.09 -12.31
C SER A 7 -14.59 -43.94 -13.11
N PRO A 8 -15.84 -43.53 -12.82
CA PRO A 8 -16.47 -42.43 -13.55
C PRO A 8 -15.64 -41.16 -13.37
N LEU A 9 -15.45 -40.42 -14.46
CA LEU A 9 -14.76 -39.14 -14.43
C LEU A 9 -15.52 -38.17 -13.51
N PRO A 10 -14.82 -37.37 -12.69
CA PRO A 10 -15.47 -36.36 -11.88
C PRO A 10 -16.22 -35.37 -12.78
N PRO A 11 -17.41 -34.91 -12.38
CA PRO A 11 -18.17 -33.96 -13.18
C PRO A 11 -17.36 -32.68 -13.41
N PRO A 12 -17.50 -32.03 -14.59
CA PRO A 12 -16.81 -30.78 -14.86
C PRO A 12 -17.23 -29.71 -13.84
N ALA A 13 -16.29 -28.85 -13.47
CA ALA A 13 -16.58 -27.74 -12.57
C ALA A 13 -17.63 -26.80 -13.20
N ALA A 14 -18.65 -26.45 -12.41
CA ALA A 14 -19.74 -25.57 -12.85
C ALA A 14 -19.26 -24.18 -13.26
N VAL A 15 -18.14 -23.70 -12.69
CA VAL A 15 -17.53 -22.42 -13.06
C VAL A 15 -16.03 -22.61 -13.29
N VAL A 16 -15.54 -22.12 -14.42
CA VAL A 16 -14.13 -22.17 -14.78
C VAL A 16 -13.57 -20.75 -14.84
N TYR A 17 -12.42 -20.54 -14.21
CA TYR A 17 -11.73 -19.25 -14.16
C TYR A 17 -10.47 -19.28 -15.02
N ASN A 18 -10.34 -18.37 -15.98
CA ASN A 18 -9.13 -18.19 -16.74
C ASN A 18 -8.51 -16.82 -16.42
N VAL A 19 -7.44 -16.82 -15.62
CA VAL A 19 -6.76 -15.58 -15.21
C VAL A 19 -6.02 -14.97 -16.40
N THR A 20 -6.35 -13.72 -16.72
CA THR A 20 -5.77 -12.95 -17.82
C THR A 20 -4.71 -11.98 -17.33
N ALA A 21 -4.89 -11.37 -16.16
CA ALA A 21 -3.92 -10.45 -15.57
C ALA A 21 -3.95 -10.50 -14.05
N VAL A 22 -2.79 -10.27 -13.41
CA VAL A 22 -2.66 -10.21 -11.96
C VAL A 22 -1.83 -9.00 -11.57
N LYS A 23 -2.31 -8.21 -10.61
CA LYS A 23 -1.59 -7.04 -10.09
C LYS A 23 -1.72 -6.92 -8.57
N ALA A 24 -0.70 -6.36 -7.95
CA ALA A 24 -0.76 -5.92 -6.56
C ALA A 24 -1.42 -4.53 -6.49
N LYS A 25 -2.41 -4.35 -5.60
CA LYS A 25 -3.06 -3.06 -5.35
C LYS A 25 -3.34 -2.91 -3.86
N ARG A 26 -3.29 -1.67 -3.35
CA ARG A 26 -3.74 -1.36 -1.99
C ARG A 26 -5.22 -0.97 -2.01
N ILE A 27 -6.05 -1.63 -1.23
CA ILE A 27 -7.51 -1.40 -1.16
C ILE A 27 -7.89 -1.24 0.31
N ALA A 28 -8.48 -0.09 0.67
CA ALA A 28 -8.86 0.24 2.05
C ALA A 28 -7.73 0.03 3.09
N GLY A 29 -6.49 0.36 2.71
CA GLY A 29 -5.31 0.21 3.58
C GLY A 29 -4.62 -1.17 3.50
N ASP A 30 -5.33 -2.20 3.07
CA ASP A 30 -4.81 -3.56 2.92
C ASP A 30 -4.09 -3.78 1.60
N ASN A 31 -3.08 -4.65 1.61
CA ASN A 31 -2.42 -5.13 0.41
C ASN A 31 -3.22 -6.30 -0.19
N CYS A 32 -3.67 -6.11 -1.44
CA CYS A 32 -4.51 -7.06 -2.14
C CYS A 32 -3.88 -7.48 -3.48
N VAL A 33 -4.04 -8.75 -3.82
CA VAL A 33 -3.80 -9.25 -5.17
C VAL A 33 -5.11 -9.19 -5.93
N VAL A 34 -5.13 -8.40 -7.00
CA VAL A 34 -6.27 -8.22 -7.88
C VAL A 34 -6.00 -9.00 -9.16
N ALA A 35 -6.80 -10.03 -9.43
CA ALA A 35 -6.71 -10.79 -10.67
C ALA A 35 -7.92 -10.52 -11.56
N ARG A 36 -7.67 -10.13 -12.80
CA ARG A 36 -8.66 -10.10 -13.88
C ARG A 36 -8.73 -11.48 -14.51
N MET A 37 -9.92 -11.92 -14.84
CA MET A 37 -10.16 -13.25 -15.40
C MET A 37 -11.34 -13.24 -16.36
N ILE A 38 -11.34 -14.25 -17.23
CA ILE A 38 -12.53 -14.69 -17.94
C ILE A 38 -13.18 -15.79 -17.10
N VAL A 39 -14.48 -15.68 -16.87
CA VAL A 39 -15.30 -16.63 -16.12
C VAL A 39 -16.20 -17.34 -17.12
N THR A 40 -16.09 -18.67 -17.19
CA THR A 40 -16.98 -19.50 -18.01
C THR A 40 -17.99 -20.17 -17.08
N ASN A 41 -19.28 -19.95 -17.36
CA ASN A 41 -20.35 -20.59 -16.62
C ASN A 41 -20.76 -21.88 -17.34
N ASN A 42 -20.34 -23.03 -16.83
CA ASN A 42 -20.76 -24.35 -17.30
C ASN A 42 -21.95 -24.89 -16.50
N GLY A 43 -22.46 -24.13 -15.53
CA GLY A 43 -23.62 -24.49 -14.73
C GLY A 43 -24.94 -24.29 -15.47
N LEU A 44 -26.04 -24.66 -14.82
CA LEU A 44 -27.39 -24.54 -15.36
C LEU A 44 -28.05 -23.19 -15.03
N THR A 45 -27.48 -22.43 -14.08
CA THR A 45 -28.03 -21.15 -13.61
C THR A 45 -27.13 -19.99 -14.03
N PRO A 46 -27.69 -18.83 -14.40
CA PRO A 46 -26.89 -17.62 -14.64
C PRO A 46 -26.03 -17.25 -13.43
N LEU A 47 -24.83 -16.72 -13.69
CA LEU A 47 -24.04 -16.02 -12.68
C LEU A 47 -24.46 -14.56 -12.69
N GLU A 48 -25.12 -14.12 -11.62
CA GLU A 48 -25.59 -12.75 -11.49
C GLU A 48 -24.43 -11.76 -11.35
N GLN A 49 -24.63 -10.57 -11.91
CA GLN A 49 -23.75 -9.43 -11.75
C GLN A 49 -23.69 -9.03 -10.28
N GLY A 50 -22.48 -8.75 -9.80
CA GLY A 50 -22.26 -8.20 -8.47
C GLY A 50 -21.15 -8.90 -7.73
N THR A 51 -21.17 -8.72 -6.41
CA THR A 51 -20.19 -9.32 -5.51
C THR A 51 -20.67 -10.70 -5.10
N LEU A 52 -20.08 -11.73 -5.69
CA LEU A 52 -20.34 -13.10 -5.27
C LEU A 52 -19.49 -13.40 -4.03
N THR A 53 -20.15 -13.65 -2.90
CA THR A 53 -19.54 -14.15 -1.66
C THR A 53 -19.60 -15.68 -1.64
N GLY A 54 -18.67 -16.33 -0.95
CA GLY A 54 -18.68 -17.80 -0.79
C GLY A 54 -18.33 -18.60 -2.06
N VAL A 55 -17.92 -17.95 -3.14
CA VAL A 55 -17.46 -18.64 -4.35
C VAL A 55 -16.23 -19.48 -3.99
N PRO A 56 -16.23 -20.80 -4.27
CA PRO A 56 -15.07 -21.63 -4.06
C PRO A 56 -13.94 -21.07 -4.91
N SER A 57 -12.97 -20.44 -4.26
CA SER A 57 -11.84 -19.82 -4.92
C SER A 57 -10.75 -20.88 -5.08
N PRO A 58 -10.50 -21.41 -6.29
CA PRO A 58 -9.36 -22.29 -6.55
C PRO A 58 -8.00 -21.58 -6.42
N PHE A 59 -8.00 -20.31 -6.01
CA PHE A 59 -6.81 -19.50 -5.84
C PHE A 59 -6.14 -19.76 -4.49
N LYS A 60 -4.82 -19.97 -4.52
CA LYS A 60 -3.97 -20.00 -3.33
C LYS A 60 -2.95 -18.87 -3.41
N LEU A 61 -2.81 -18.10 -2.34
CA LEU A 61 -1.74 -17.11 -2.22
C LEU A 61 -0.60 -17.69 -1.40
N VAL A 62 0.62 -17.58 -1.92
CA VAL A 62 1.83 -18.09 -1.28
C VAL A 62 2.85 -16.96 -1.16
N ASN A 63 3.41 -16.75 0.02
CA ASN A 63 4.42 -15.72 0.21
C ASN A 63 5.79 -16.14 -0.35
N ALA A 64 6.79 -15.25 -0.30
CA ALA A 64 8.14 -15.54 -0.75
C ALA A 64 8.82 -16.72 -0.01
N LYS A 65 8.33 -17.10 1.18
CA LYS A 65 8.83 -18.25 1.97
C LYS A 65 8.14 -19.57 1.60
N GLY A 66 7.24 -19.58 0.61
CA GLY A 66 6.48 -20.79 0.27
C GLY A 66 5.30 -21.07 1.21
N VAL A 67 5.04 -20.20 2.20
CA VAL A 67 3.94 -20.38 3.15
C VAL A 67 2.65 -19.83 2.55
N THR A 68 1.58 -20.61 2.66
CA THR A 68 0.25 -20.19 2.21
C THR A 68 -0.26 -19.05 3.08
N VAL A 69 -0.60 -17.94 2.45
CA VAL A 69 -1.16 -16.76 3.09
C VAL A 69 -2.66 -16.96 3.19
N ARG A 70 -3.21 -16.92 4.40
CA ARG A 70 -4.66 -16.91 4.61
C ARG A 70 -5.21 -15.60 4.03
N SER A 71 -5.69 -15.66 2.80
CA SER A 71 -6.36 -14.54 2.15
C SER A 71 -7.84 -14.60 2.43
N VAL A 72 -8.41 -13.45 2.79
CA VAL A 72 -9.86 -13.29 2.73
C VAL A 72 -10.14 -12.90 1.28
N ALA A 73 -10.70 -13.82 0.50
CA ALA A 73 -11.27 -13.45 -0.79
C ALA A 73 -12.42 -12.49 -0.49
N LYS A 74 -12.21 -11.19 -0.75
CA LYS A 74 -13.17 -10.16 -0.32
C LYS A 74 -14.33 -10.04 -1.31
N SER A 75 -14.10 -10.33 -2.58
CA SER A 75 -15.13 -10.25 -3.62
C SER A 75 -14.65 -10.81 -4.95
N LEU A 76 -15.52 -11.55 -5.63
CA LEU A 76 -15.51 -11.70 -7.09
C LEU A 76 -16.55 -10.74 -7.65
N TYR A 77 -16.11 -9.83 -8.52
CA TYR A 77 -16.99 -8.92 -9.25
C TYR A 77 -17.07 -9.35 -10.71
N LEU A 78 -18.28 -9.55 -11.21
CA LEU A 78 -18.55 -9.85 -12.63
C LEU A 78 -19.00 -8.58 -13.36
N ASP A 79 -18.53 -8.41 -14.59
CA ASP A 79 -18.84 -7.27 -15.47
C ASP A 79 -20.16 -7.52 -16.24
N GLY A 80 -21.21 -7.91 -15.51
CA GLY A 80 -22.50 -8.32 -16.05
C GLY A 80 -22.87 -9.76 -15.73
N ASN A 81 -24.07 -10.17 -16.14
CA ASN A 81 -24.58 -11.52 -15.96
C ASN A 81 -23.90 -12.49 -16.93
N VAL A 82 -23.48 -13.66 -16.45
CA VAL A 82 -22.90 -14.73 -17.28
C VAL A 82 -23.88 -15.89 -17.38
N LEU A 83 -24.59 -15.97 -18.51
CA LEU A 83 -25.55 -17.03 -18.78
C LEU A 83 -24.88 -18.41 -18.86
N PRO A 84 -25.63 -19.51 -18.62
CA PRO A 84 -25.15 -20.87 -18.88
C PRO A 84 -24.53 -21.03 -20.28
N GLY A 85 -23.34 -21.61 -20.35
CA GLY A 85 -22.57 -21.80 -21.58
C GLY A 85 -21.78 -20.57 -22.06
N HIS A 86 -21.95 -19.40 -21.44
CA HIS A 86 -21.28 -18.17 -21.85
C HIS A 86 -20.03 -17.85 -21.02
N GLN A 87 -19.23 -16.93 -21.57
CA GLN A 87 -18.06 -16.36 -20.91
C GLN A 87 -18.33 -14.90 -20.56
N GLY A 88 -17.87 -14.49 -19.38
CA GLY A 88 -17.87 -13.10 -18.95
C GLY A 88 -16.52 -12.67 -18.39
N THR A 89 -16.33 -11.38 -18.19
CA THR A 89 -15.16 -10.81 -17.53
C THR A 89 -15.43 -10.63 -16.04
N GLY A 90 -14.41 -10.91 -15.23
CA GLY A 90 -14.49 -10.75 -13.78
C GLY A 90 -13.19 -10.28 -13.15
N VAL A 91 -13.30 -9.77 -11.93
CA VAL A 91 -12.18 -9.32 -11.10
C VAL A 91 -12.33 -9.91 -9.71
N ILE A 92 -11.33 -10.66 -9.26
CA ILE A 92 -11.24 -11.11 -7.87
C ILE A 92 -10.22 -10.27 -7.11
N SER A 93 -10.57 -9.91 -5.88
CA SER A 93 -9.66 -9.24 -4.95
C SER A 93 -9.36 -10.12 -3.74
N LEU A 94 -8.11 -10.53 -3.62
CA LEU A 94 -7.60 -11.36 -2.53
C LEU A 94 -6.75 -10.49 -1.61
N CYS A 95 -7.29 -10.10 -0.47
CA CYS A 95 -6.59 -9.25 0.50
C CYS A 95 -6.10 -10.09 1.67
N ALA A 96 -4.88 -9.82 2.14
CA ALA A 96 -4.40 -10.43 3.37
C ALA A 96 -3.66 -9.40 4.24
N PRO A 97 -4.03 -9.28 5.53
CA PRO A 97 -3.41 -8.31 6.43
C PRO A 97 -1.93 -8.59 6.71
N SER A 98 -1.50 -9.85 6.58
CA SER A 98 -0.10 -10.27 6.79
C SER A 98 0.83 -9.87 5.64
N MET A 99 0.32 -9.28 4.56
CA MET A 99 1.13 -8.87 3.42
C MET A 99 1.67 -7.47 3.63
N THR A 100 2.97 -7.35 3.90
CA THR A 100 3.65 -6.06 4.12
C THR A 100 4.05 -5.40 2.79
N SER A 101 4.12 -4.06 2.78
CA SER A 101 4.62 -3.31 1.62
C SER A 101 6.06 -3.71 1.30
N GLY A 102 6.37 -3.98 0.02
CA GLY A 102 7.67 -4.52 -0.38
C GLY A 102 7.72 -6.05 -0.48
N SER A 103 6.72 -6.75 0.02
CA SER A 103 6.66 -8.21 -0.07
C SER A 103 6.34 -8.69 -1.48
N ARG A 104 6.80 -9.91 -1.82
CA ARG A 104 6.42 -10.64 -3.02
C ARG A 104 5.51 -11.79 -2.63
N VAL A 105 4.46 -12.00 -3.40
CA VAL A 105 3.55 -13.14 -3.26
C VAL A 105 3.32 -13.78 -4.62
N THR A 106 2.96 -15.06 -4.60
CA THR A 106 2.63 -15.83 -5.79
C THR A 106 1.17 -16.23 -5.69
N LEU A 107 0.38 -15.86 -6.69
CA LEU A 107 -0.97 -16.37 -6.88
C LEU A 107 -0.88 -17.70 -7.63
N HIS A 108 -1.46 -18.75 -7.08
CA HIS A 108 -1.58 -20.06 -7.71
C HIS A 108 -3.03 -20.30 -8.16
N HIS A 109 -3.20 -20.83 -9.37
CA HIS A 109 -4.48 -21.29 -9.90
C HIS A 109 -4.24 -22.58 -10.72
N GLY A 110 -4.58 -23.73 -10.15
CA GLY A 110 -4.19 -25.03 -10.71
C GLY A 110 -2.68 -25.11 -10.90
N LYS A 111 -2.24 -25.36 -12.15
CA LYS A 111 -0.81 -25.43 -12.53
C LYS A 111 -0.17 -24.06 -12.82
N ARG A 112 -0.96 -23.00 -12.93
CA ARG A 112 -0.48 -21.66 -13.30
C ARG A 112 -0.12 -20.86 -12.04
N LYS A 113 0.91 -20.01 -12.16
CA LYS A 113 1.41 -19.17 -11.08
C LYS A 113 1.78 -17.76 -11.56
N TRP A 114 1.45 -16.74 -10.77
CA TRP A 114 1.77 -15.34 -11.06
C TRP A 114 2.46 -14.70 -9.86
N LYS A 115 3.70 -14.24 -10.05
CA LYS A 115 4.45 -13.53 -9.02
C LYS A 115 4.08 -12.04 -9.07
N VAL A 116 3.60 -11.51 -7.97
CA VAL A 116 3.30 -10.08 -7.82
C VAL A 116 4.05 -9.49 -6.63
N GLY A 117 4.58 -8.28 -6.83
CA GLY A 117 5.29 -7.53 -5.80
C GLY A 117 4.48 -6.31 -5.37
N PHE A 118 4.42 -6.07 -4.06
CA PHE A 118 3.88 -4.82 -3.52
C PHE A 118 4.99 -3.78 -3.54
N THR A 119 4.87 -2.74 -4.35
CA THR A 119 5.85 -1.65 -4.33
C THR A 119 5.81 -0.95 -2.98
N LYS A 120 6.98 -0.73 -2.39
CA LYS A 120 7.08 0.13 -1.21
C LYS A 120 6.59 1.54 -1.59
N PRO A 121 5.76 2.20 -0.75
CA PRO A 121 5.42 3.59 -0.99
C PRO A 121 6.73 4.38 -1.11
N LYS A 122 6.89 5.15 -2.20
CA LYS A 122 8.02 6.08 -2.29
C LYS A 122 7.92 7.03 -1.08
N PRO A 123 9.03 7.27 -0.35
CA PRO A 123 9.04 8.29 0.70
C PRO A 123 8.51 9.59 0.09
N LYS A 124 7.55 10.23 0.77
CA LYS A 124 7.14 11.59 0.37
C LYS A 124 8.42 12.44 0.32
N PRO A 125 8.65 13.22 -0.74
CA PRO A 125 9.77 14.16 -0.76
C PRO A 125 9.70 14.97 0.52
N LYS A 126 10.80 15.01 1.29
CA LYS A 126 10.86 15.88 2.46
C LYS A 126 10.42 17.27 2.00
N PRO A 127 9.50 17.95 2.72
CA PRO A 127 9.17 19.33 2.43
C PRO A 127 10.48 20.07 2.28
N LYS A 128 10.72 20.60 1.08
CA LYS A 128 11.90 21.42 0.83
C LYS A 128 11.71 22.58 1.79
N LEU A 129 12.48 22.62 2.88
CA LEU A 129 12.48 23.74 3.81
C LEU A 129 12.71 24.96 2.92
N GLU A 130 11.64 25.72 2.69
CA GLU A 130 11.73 27.03 2.08
C GLU A 130 12.73 27.78 2.95
N ARG A 131 13.94 27.95 2.43
CA ARG A 131 14.91 28.83 3.03
C ARG A 131 14.21 30.16 3.09
N LYS A 132 13.78 30.56 4.30
CA LYS A 132 13.28 31.91 4.56
C LYS A 132 14.20 32.87 3.81
N PRO A 133 13.65 33.74 2.94
CA PRO A 133 14.48 34.69 2.22
C PRO A 133 15.35 35.41 3.25
N LYS A 134 16.68 35.42 3.02
CA LYS A 134 17.62 36.22 3.80
C LYS A 134 17.05 37.63 3.80
N GLN A 135 16.43 38.03 4.91
CA GLN A 135 15.94 39.37 5.12
C GLN A 135 17.17 40.27 4.97
N LYS A 136 17.22 41.04 3.88
CA LYS A 136 18.26 42.03 3.66
C LYS A 136 18.25 42.91 4.90
N ARG A 137 19.34 42.88 5.67
CA ARG A 137 19.56 43.79 6.79
C ARG A 137 19.41 45.20 6.20
N PRO A 138 18.50 46.05 6.70
CA PRO A 138 18.50 47.45 6.31
C PRO A 138 19.88 48.03 6.60
N ALA A 139 20.39 48.84 5.67
CA ALA A 139 21.67 49.51 5.80
C ALA A 139 21.72 50.27 7.13
N GLN A 140 22.77 50.04 7.91
CA GLN A 140 23.00 50.81 9.14
C GLN A 140 23.15 52.29 8.77
N ALA A 141 22.33 53.12 9.39
CA ALA A 141 22.48 54.57 9.34
C ALA A 141 23.87 54.98 9.89
N PRO A 142 24.46 56.09 9.40
CA PRO A 142 25.73 56.59 9.89
C PRO A 142 25.68 56.83 11.40
N ARG A 143 26.74 56.39 12.09
CA ARG A 143 26.93 56.60 13.53
C ARG A 143 27.15 58.10 13.79
N PRO A 144 26.34 58.79 14.60
CA PRO A 144 26.67 60.12 15.06
C PRO A 144 27.83 60.03 16.06
N THR A 145 28.85 60.83 15.80
CA THR A 145 30.05 61.02 16.61
C THR A 145 29.77 61.90 17.83
N SER A 146 30.18 61.39 18.99
CA SER A 146 30.67 62.04 20.21
C SER A 146 29.87 63.16 20.92
N ASN A 147 29.72 62.91 22.23
CA ASN A 147 29.68 63.83 23.37
C ASN A 147 28.32 64.43 23.77
N ALA A 148 27.76 63.91 24.87
CA ALA A 148 27.72 64.60 26.17
C ALA A 148 26.89 63.78 27.20
N ASN A 149 27.32 63.85 28.46
CA ASN A 149 26.68 63.32 29.66
C ASN A 149 25.16 63.53 29.72
N ASN A 150 24.39 62.47 29.98
CA ASN A 150 23.44 62.44 31.10
C ASN A 150 22.85 61.03 31.32
N GLY A 151 22.52 60.73 32.57
CA GLY A 151 22.22 59.41 33.10
C GLY A 151 21.01 58.68 32.48
N GLY A 152 21.09 57.35 32.53
CA GLY A 152 20.00 56.46 32.12
C GLY A 152 20.39 54.99 32.25
N GLY A 153 20.63 54.52 33.47
CA GLY A 153 20.63 53.08 33.73
C GLY A 153 19.20 52.52 33.75
N TYR A 154 18.99 51.36 33.13
CA TYR A 154 18.24 50.30 33.80
C TYR A 154 19.25 49.19 34.18
N PRO A 155 19.08 48.57 35.35
CA PRO A 155 20.18 48.43 36.29
C PRO A 155 20.63 46.98 36.48
N GLY A 156 21.90 46.81 36.88
CA GLY A 156 22.21 45.80 37.89
C GLY A 156 22.73 44.44 37.43
N TYR A 157 23.47 44.31 36.32
CA TYR A 157 24.29 43.10 36.15
C TYR A 157 25.72 43.38 35.65
N THR A 158 26.62 43.47 36.62
CA THR A 158 28.09 43.44 36.48
C THR A 158 28.68 42.10 36.97
N GLY A 159 27.85 41.07 37.13
CA GLY A 159 28.28 39.74 37.61
C GLY A 159 28.99 38.90 36.53
N PRO A 160 29.81 37.90 36.93
CA PRO A 160 30.53 37.05 36.01
C PRO A 160 29.59 36.24 35.11
N ARG A 161 29.91 36.19 33.82
CA ARG A 161 29.13 35.47 32.81
C ARG A 161 29.38 33.96 32.96
N CYS A 162 28.40 33.18 33.41
CA CYS A 162 28.51 31.73 33.40
C CYS A 162 28.30 31.21 31.97
N TYR A 163 29.35 30.64 31.39
CA TYR A 163 29.25 29.89 30.15
C TYR A 163 28.78 28.47 30.47
N ALA A 164 27.66 28.04 29.88
CA ALA A 164 27.28 26.64 29.92
C ALA A 164 28.31 25.81 29.12
N PRO A 165 28.83 24.68 29.65
CA PRO A 165 29.70 23.80 28.88
C PRO A 165 28.94 23.31 27.65
N GLY A 166 29.47 23.58 26.46
CA GLY A 166 28.84 23.22 25.19
C GLY A 166 28.30 24.40 24.36
N GLY A 167 28.45 25.65 24.81
CA GLY A 167 28.51 26.82 23.92
C GLY A 167 27.25 27.16 23.11
N LYS A 168 26.05 26.77 23.55
CA LYS A 168 24.85 26.86 22.70
C LYS A 168 23.79 27.90 23.04
N THR A 169 23.86 28.66 24.14
CA THR A 169 23.04 29.88 24.29
C THR A 169 23.54 30.77 25.43
N TRP A 170 23.57 32.09 25.23
CA TRP A 170 23.77 33.05 26.31
C TRP A 170 22.41 33.39 26.92
N LYS A 171 22.23 33.07 28.20
CA LYS A 171 21.27 33.73 29.08
C LYS A 171 22.06 34.32 30.23
N PRO A 172 21.66 35.50 30.77
CA PRO A 172 22.09 35.87 32.10
C PRO A 172 21.64 34.76 33.06
N CYS A 173 22.51 34.39 33.99
CA CYS A 173 22.30 33.29 34.93
C CYS A 173 20.96 33.44 35.68
#